data_AF-A0A3D4V3N2-F1
#
_entry.id   AF-A0A3D4V3N2-F1
#
_cell.length_a   1.000
_cell.length_b   1.000
_cell.length_c   1.000
_cell.angle_alpha   90.00
_cell.angle_beta   90.00
_cell.angle_gamma   90.00
#
_symmetry.space_group_name_H-M   'P 1'
#
loop_
_entity.id
_entity.type
_entity.pdbx_description
1 polymer ?
#
loop_
_entity_poly.entity_id
_entity_poly.type
_entity_poly.pdbx_seq_one_letter_code
_entity_poly.pdbx_strand_id
1 'polypeptide(L)'
;MTELLLLRVVHVLSGTFWLGAALVNVFFLMPAAMSVGPAGGTLMLALRDRGLMHWLLATSVLTLLSGMRLFWIIAGGDPAMFMASPMGRVFGLSGIAAILAFALAMLVSRPSAVKIATLSSAMGSASEAERDVLQRDIERCRQRARIGSTLNIVLLMGSAMGMAVARYL
;
A
#
# COMPACT_ATOMS: atom_id res chain seq x y z
N MET A 1 -0.21 -18.68 -24.71
CA MET A 1 -0.39 -19.43 -23.44
C MET A 1 0.68 -19.07 -22.41
N THR A 2 1.97 -19.09 -22.78
CA THR A 2 3.09 -18.81 -21.87
C THR A 2 3.03 -17.43 -21.20
N GLU A 3 2.68 -16.37 -21.94
CA GLU A 3 2.56 -15.00 -21.40
C GLU A 3 1.55 -14.93 -20.25
N LEU A 4 0.35 -15.51 -20.43
CA LEU A 4 -0.72 -15.46 -19.43
C LEU A 4 -0.29 -16.13 -18.12
N LEU A 5 0.36 -17.30 -18.20
CA LEU A 5 0.85 -18.02 -17.04
C LEU A 5 1.95 -17.22 -16.31
N LEU A 6 2.91 -16.66 -17.05
CA LEU A 6 3.98 -15.84 -16.48
C LEU A 6 3.42 -14.60 -15.77
N LEU A 7 2.53 -13.86 -16.44
CA LEU A 7 1.90 -12.69 -15.85
C LEU A 7 1.10 -13.04 -14.60
N ARG A 8 0.40 -14.19 -14.59
CA ARG A 8 -0.37 -14.64 -13.44
C ARG A 8 0.53 -14.98 -12.25
N VAL A 9 1.65 -15.67 -12.49
CA VAL A 9 2.63 -15.96 -11.44
C VAL A 9 3.20 -14.65 -10.87
N VAL A 10 3.64 -13.73 -11.73
CA VAL A 10 4.15 -12.42 -11.32
C VAL A 10 3.11 -11.64 -10.53
N HIS A 11 1.87 -11.58 -11.02
CA HIS A 11 0.77 -10.86 -10.40
C HIS A 11 0.46 -11.39 -9.00
N VAL A 12 0.27 -12.71 -8.88
CA VAL A 12 -0.11 -13.33 -7.61
C VAL A 12 1.01 -13.25 -6.60
N LEU A 13 2.25 -13.62 -6.96
CA LEU A 13 3.37 -13.59 -6.02
C LEU A 13 3.67 -12.16 -5.54
N SER A 14 3.70 -11.19 -6.47
CA SER A 14 3.91 -9.79 -6.11
C SER A 14 2.77 -9.24 -5.26
N GLY A 15 1.53 -9.58 -5.60
CA GLY A 15 0.33 -9.12 -4.91
C GLY A 15 0.22 -9.70 -3.50
N THR A 16 0.53 -10.98 -3.32
CA THR A 16 0.58 -11.64 -2.02
C THR A 16 1.67 -11.05 -1.14
N PHE A 17 2.87 -10.81 -1.68
CA PHE A 17 3.93 -10.13 -0.93
C PHE A 17 3.50 -8.72 -0.52
N TRP A 18 2.96 -7.93 -1.46
CA TRP A 18 2.53 -6.56 -1.22
C TRP A 18 1.45 -6.48 -0.14
N LEU A 19 0.34 -7.21 -0.30
CA LEU A 19 -0.75 -7.24 0.67
C LEU A 19 -0.26 -7.76 2.03
N GLY A 20 0.48 -8.88 2.04
CA GLY A 20 0.98 -9.49 3.27
C GLY A 20 1.89 -8.54 4.06
N ALA A 21 2.85 -7.92 3.38
CA ALA A 21 3.75 -6.95 4.01
C ALA A 21 2.99 -5.69 4.48
N ALA A 22 1.98 -5.21 3.74
CA ALA A 22 1.14 -4.10 4.18
C ALA A 22 0.36 -4.44 5.46
N LEU A 23 -0.24 -5.64 5.54
CA LEU A 23 -0.95 -6.12 6.72
C LEU A 23 -0.02 -6.23 7.93
N VAL A 24 1.14 -6.87 7.78
CA VAL A 24 2.15 -6.98 8.84
C VAL A 24 2.59 -5.59 9.31
N ASN A 25 2.85 -4.69 8.37
CA ASN A 25 3.30 -3.34 8.69
C ASN A 25 2.25 -2.56 9.51
N VAL A 26 0.99 -2.56 9.07
CA VAL A 26 -0.07 -1.75 9.67
C VAL A 26 -0.56 -2.32 11.00
N PHE A 27 -0.76 -3.64 11.10
CA PHE A 27 -1.38 -4.25 12.27
C PHE A 27 -0.39 -4.68 13.36
N PHE A 28 0.87 -4.93 13.02
CA PHE A 28 1.84 -5.48 13.96
C PHE A 28 3.06 -4.59 14.11
N LEU A 29 3.74 -4.29 13.00
CA LEU A 29 5.03 -3.61 13.04
C LEU A 29 4.92 -2.16 13.53
N MET A 30 4.00 -1.38 12.97
CA MET A 30 3.79 0.01 13.37
C MET A 30 3.35 0.14 14.84
N PRO A 31 2.32 -0.60 15.32
CA PRO A 31 1.95 -0.59 16.73
C PRO A 31 3.10 -1.02 17.66
N ALA A 32 3.84 -2.08 17.30
CA ALA A 32 4.98 -2.54 18.07
C ALA A 32 6.07 -1.45 18.16
N ALA A 33 6.43 -0.83 17.04
CA ALA A 33 7.42 0.25 16.99
C ALA A 33 7.01 1.46 17.86
N MET A 34 5.72 1.81 17.89
CA MET A 34 5.21 2.88 18.75
C MET A 34 5.27 2.53 20.24
N SER A 35 5.06 1.25 20.59
CA SER A 35 5.03 0.80 21.99
C SER A 35 6.41 0.75 22.66
N VAL A 36 7.49 0.57 21.89
CA VAL A 36 8.86 0.42 22.42
C VAL A 36 9.65 1.74 22.48
N GLY A 37 8.99 2.89 22.23
CA GLY A 37 9.61 4.21 22.35
C GLY A 37 10.76 4.44 21.35
N PRO A 38 11.92 5.00 21.79
CA PRO A 38 13.03 5.34 20.90
C PRO A 38 13.57 4.18 20.05
N ALA A 39 13.53 2.94 20.58
CA ALA A 39 13.98 1.74 19.88
C ALA A 39 13.16 1.47 18.60
N GLY A 40 11.90 1.93 18.55
CA GLY A 40 11.04 1.81 17.39
C GLY A 40 11.57 2.58 16.19
N GLY A 41 12.18 3.75 16.41
CA GLY A 41 12.84 4.53 15.36
C GLY A 41 13.99 3.75 14.72
N THR A 42 14.84 3.11 15.54
CA THR A 42 15.95 2.28 15.07
C THR A 42 15.47 1.08 14.25
N LEU A 43 14.40 0.41 14.68
CA LEU A 43 13.80 -0.70 13.91
C LEU A 43 13.33 -0.22 12.53
N MET A 44 12.62 0.91 12.47
CA MET A 44 12.12 1.46 11.21
C MET A 44 13.26 1.88 10.26
N LEU A 45 14.35 2.43 10.80
CA LEU A 45 15.56 2.73 10.03
C LEU A 45 16.20 1.45 9.47
N ALA A 46 16.35 0.41 10.29
CA ALA A 46 16.91 -0.87 9.84
C ALA A 46 16.07 -1.49 8.71
N LEU A 47 14.74 -1.41 8.79
CA LEU A 47 13.85 -1.89 7.73
C LEU A 47 13.95 -1.06 6.44
N ARG A 48 14.11 0.26 6.57
CA ARG A 48 14.36 1.15 5.44
C ARG A 48 15.66 0.78 4.74
N ASP A 49 16.73 0.55 5.50
CA ASP A 49 18.06 0.23 4.97
C ASP A 49 18.10 -1.17 4.34
N ARG A 50 17.26 -2.09 4.81
CA ARG A 50 16.97 -3.38 4.14
C ARG A 50 16.11 -3.26 2.88
N GLY A 51 15.68 -2.05 2.53
CA GLY A 51 14.94 -1.76 1.32
C GLY A 51 13.46 -2.16 1.37
N LEU A 52 12.83 -2.27 2.55
CA LEU A 52 11.41 -2.65 2.66
C LEU A 52 10.50 -1.79 1.77
N MET A 53 10.73 -0.47 1.73
CA MET A 53 9.96 0.44 0.86
C MET A 53 10.21 0.22 -0.62
N HIS A 54 11.44 -0.15 -1.01
CA HIS A 54 11.77 -0.47 -2.40
C HIS A 54 11.06 -1.74 -2.84
N TRP A 55 11.04 -2.78 -1.99
CA TRP A 55 10.32 -4.01 -2.25
C TRP A 55 8.82 -3.80 -2.35
N LEU A 56 8.20 -3.09 -1.39
CA LEU A 56 6.78 -2.77 -1.44
C LEU A 56 6.39 -1.98 -2.71
N LEU A 57 7.22 -1.02 -3.13
CA LEU A 57 6.99 -0.26 -4.36
C LEU A 57 7.16 -1.15 -5.61
N ALA A 58 8.22 -1.96 -5.67
CA ALA A 58 8.46 -2.85 -6.80
C ALA A 58 7.33 -3.87 -6.96
N THR A 59 6.95 -4.55 -5.87
CA THR A 59 5.90 -5.58 -5.93
C THR A 59 4.53 -4.98 -6.20
N SER A 60 4.21 -3.80 -5.68
CA SER A 60 2.94 -3.13 -5.99
C SER A 60 2.85 -2.74 -7.47
N VAL A 61 3.90 -2.14 -8.02
CA VAL A 61 3.96 -1.80 -9.46
C VAL A 61 3.87 -3.05 -10.33
N LEU A 62 4.63 -4.11 -10.00
CA LEU A 62 4.56 -5.39 -10.72
C LEU A 62 3.14 -5.98 -10.67
N THR A 63 2.48 -5.95 -9.51
CA THR A 63 1.09 -6.42 -9.36
C THR A 63 0.14 -5.63 -10.25
N LEU A 64 0.21 -4.30 -10.23
CA LEU A 64 -0.68 -3.44 -11.00
C LEU A 64 -0.48 -3.62 -12.51
N LEU A 65 0.77 -3.59 -12.99
CA LEU A 65 1.07 -3.71 -14.42
C LEU A 65 0.72 -5.10 -14.97
N SER A 66 1.10 -6.16 -14.24
CA SER A 66 0.73 -7.53 -14.64
C SER A 66 -0.78 -7.76 -14.60
N GLY A 67 -1.48 -7.20 -13.60
CA GLY A 67 -2.93 -7.29 -13.48
C GLY A 67 -3.65 -6.56 -14.61
N MET A 68 -3.20 -5.36 -14.95
CA MET A 68 -3.74 -4.57 -16.06
C MET A 68 -3.54 -5.30 -17.40
N ARG A 69 -2.37 -5.91 -17.61
CA ARG A 69 -2.11 -6.72 -18.81
C ARG A 69 -2.95 -8.00 -18.85
N LEU A 70 -3.10 -8.71 -17.72
CA LEU A 70 -3.99 -9.88 -17.61
C LEU A 70 -5.43 -9.51 -17.94
N PHE A 71 -5.91 -8.39 -17.41
CA PHE A 71 -7.25 -7.88 -17.68
C PHE A 71 -7.44 -7.61 -19.18
N TRP A 72 -6.47 -6.95 -19.81
CA TRP A 72 -6.50 -6.69 -21.26
C TRP A 72 -6.54 -7.97 -22.09
N ILE A 73 -5.73 -8.98 -21.74
CA ILE A 73 -5.68 -10.26 -22.45
C ILE A 73 -7.02 -11.00 -22.33
N ILE A 74 -7.59 -11.08 -21.12
CA ILE A 74 -8.86 -11.77 -20.86
C ILE A 74 -10.03 -11.04 -21.52
N ALA A 75 -9.97 -9.71 -21.60
CA ALA A 75 -10.96 -8.90 -22.29
C ALA A 75 -10.92 -9.03 -23.83
N GLY A 76 -9.97 -9.77 -24.40
CA GLY A 76 -9.86 -9.94 -25.86
C GLY A 76 -9.59 -8.63 -26.62
N GLY A 77 -9.04 -7.61 -25.94
CA GLY A 77 -8.86 -6.28 -26.51
C GLY A 77 -10.09 -5.37 -26.43
N ASP A 78 -11.20 -5.81 -25.85
CA ASP A 78 -12.38 -5.00 -25.56
C ASP A 78 -12.73 -4.98 -24.05
N PRO A 79 -12.01 -4.16 -23.26
CA PRO A 79 -12.28 -3.98 -21.83
C PRO A 79 -13.71 -3.57 -21.51
N ALA A 80 -14.34 -2.75 -22.37
CA ALA A 80 -15.68 -2.23 -22.13
C ALA A 80 -16.72 -3.36 -22.23
N MET A 81 -16.61 -4.21 -23.25
CA MET A 81 -17.46 -5.38 -23.39
C MET A 81 -17.22 -6.38 -22.25
N PHE A 82 -15.97 -6.63 -21.86
CA PHE A 82 -15.68 -7.54 -20.75
C PHE A 82 -16.29 -7.04 -19.44
N MET A 83 -16.25 -5.73 -19.18
CA MET A 83 -16.90 -5.10 -18.03
C MET A 83 -18.43 -5.11 -18.08
N ALA A 84 -19.07 -5.57 -19.16
CA ALA A 84 -20.51 -5.85 -19.14
C ALA A 84 -20.85 -7.16 -18.40
N SER A 85 -19.89 -8.09 -18.29
CA SER A 85 -20.07 -9.36 -17.58
C SER A 85 -19.89 -9.19 -16.05
N PRO A 86 -20.54 -10.04 -15.21
CA PRO A 86 -20.29 -10.03 -13.77
C PRO A 86 -18.81 -10.25 -13.41
N MET A 87 -18.17 -11.26 -14.01
CA MET A 87 -16.73 -11.54 -13.88
C MET A 87 -15.86 -10.31 -14.17
N GLY A 88 -16.08 -9.67 -15.34
CA GLY A 88 -15.29 -8.51 -15.75
C GLY A 88 -15.51 -7.28 -14.87
N ARG A 89 -16.73 -7.05 -14.36
CA ARG A 89 -17.00 -5.97 -13.39
C ARG A 89 -16.23 -6.18 -12.09
N VAL A 90 -16.23 -7.39 -11.54
CA VAL A 90 -15.51 -7.65 -10.28
C VAL A 90 -14.00 -7.54 -10.47
N PHE A 91 -13.43 -8.06 -11.56
CA PHE A 91 -12.01 -7.83 -11.87
C PHE A 91 -11.69 -6.35 -12.04
N GLY A 92 -12.52 -5.60 -12.79
CA GLY A 92 -12.32 -4.17 -13.02
C GLY A 92 -12.38 -3.33 -11.74
N LEU A 93 -13.42 -3.52 -10.92
CA LEU A 93 -13.58 -2.81 -9.65
C LEU A 93 -12.47 -3.18 -8.65
N SER A 94 -12.06 -4.44 -8.61
CA SER A 94 -10.94 -4.89 -7.77
C SER A 94 -9.62 -4.25 -8.21
N GLY A 95 -9.39 -4.15 -9.52
CA GLY A 95 -8.23 -3.45 -10.09
C GLY A 95 -8.22 -1.96 -9.72
N ILE A 96 -9.36 -1.28 -9.85
CA ILE A 96 -9.53 0.12 -9.44
C ILE A 96 -9.23 0.29 -7.94
N ALA A 97 -9.77 -0.60 -7.09
CA ALA A 97 -9.51 -0.57 -5.66
C ALA A 97 -8.00 -0.69 -5.34
N ALA A 98 -7.28 -1.60 -6.00
CA ALA A 98 -5.83 -1.73 -5.82
C ALA A 98 -5.07 -0.47 -6.28
N ILE A 99 -5.47 0.14 -7.39
CA ILE A 99 -4.87 1.40 -7.88
C ILE A 99 -5.09 2.54 -6.88
N LEU A 100 -6.31 2.68 -6.35
CA LEU A 100 -6.62 3.69 -5.33
C LEU A 100 -5.83 3.44 -4.04
N ALA A 101 -5.66 2.19 -3.64
CA ALA A 101 -4.88 1.82 -2.47
C ALA A 101 -3.39 2.20 -2.64
N PHE A 102 -2.82 1.91 -3.82
CA PHE A 102 -1.48 2.34 -4.19
C PHE A 102 -1.34 3.87 -4.19
N ALA A 103 -2.31 4.58 -4.77
CA ALA A 103 -2.33 6.04 -4.78
C ALA A 103 -2.38 6.63 -3.36
N LEU A 104 -3.21 6.08 -2.46
CA LEU A 104 -3.25 6.49 -1.04
C LEU A 104 -1.89 6.26 -0.35
N ALA A 105 -1.25 5.11 -0.59
CA ALA A 105 0.06 4.82 -0.04
C ALA A 105 1.11 5.85 -0.49
N MET A 106 1.13 6.20 -1.78
CA MET A 106 2.12 7.11 -2.36
C MET A 106 1.86 8.58 -2.10
N LEU A 107 0.59 9.00 -2.11
CA LEU A 107 0.21 10.41 -2.04
C LEU A 107 -0.18 10.87 -0.62
N VAL A 108 -0.49 9.93 0.29
CA VAL A 108 -0.90 10.25 1.66
C VAL A 108 0.06 9.64 2.67
N SER A 109 0.18 8.31 2.71
CA SER A 109 0.94 7.63 3.77
C SER A 109 2.44 7.95 3.73
N ARG A 110 3.07 7.88 2.54
CA ARG A 110 4.50 8.15 2.39
C ARG A 110 4.88 9.61 2.71
N PRO A 111 4.21 10.65 2.16
CA PRO A 111 4.51 12.03 2.51
C PRO A 111 4.31 12.33 4.00
N SER A 112 3.25 11.78 4.62
CA SER A 112 3.05 11.91 6.06
C SER A 112 4.18 11.27 6.87
N ALA A 113 4.64 10.07 6.50
CA ALA A 113 5.76 9.41 7.17
C ALA A 113 7.08 10.21 7.05
N VAL A 114 7.38 10.74 5.87
CA VAL A 114 8.56 11.60 5.65
C VAL A 114 8.47 12.86 6.50
N LYS A 115 7.32 13.54 6.49
CA LYS A 115 7.12 14.77 7.28
C LYS A 115 7.23 14.51 8.78
N ILE A 116 6.70 13.40 9.28
CA ILE A 116 6.88 12.98 10.68
C ILE A 116 8.36 12.80 11.01
N ALA A 117 9.12 12.12 10.16
CA ALA A 117 10.55 11.89 10.39
C ALA A 117 11.33 13.22 10.44
N THR A 118 11.13 14.11 9.46
CA THR A 118 11.78 15.42 9.42
C THR A 118 11.44 16.28 10.64
N LEU A 119 10.17 16.38 11.00
CA LEU A 119 9.74 17.15 12.18
C LEU A 119 10.27 16.55 13.49
N SER A 120 10.30 15.22 13.60
CA SER A 120 10.83 14.53 14.79
C SER A 120 12.33 14.79 14.96
N SER A 121 13.10 14.85 13.88
CA SER A 121 14.53 15.20 13.97
C SER A 121 14.78 16.65 14.42
N ALA A 122 13.87 17.58 14.10
CA ALA A 122 13.99 18.98 14.49
C ALA A 122 13.70 19.23 15.98
N MET A 123 13.04 18.30 16.68
CA MET A 123 12.67 18.47 18.08
C MET A 123 13.88 18.52 19.04
N GLY A 124 15.00 17.87 18.69
CA GLY A 124 16.17 17.75 19.57
C GLY A 124 16.85 19.08 19.90
N SER A 125 16.76 20.06 18.99
CA SER A 125 17.35 21.39 19.13
C SER A 125 16.32 22.50 19.35
N ALA A 126 15.03 22.17 19.38
CA ALA A 126 13.95 23.15 19.49
C ALA A 126 13.77 23.64 20.95
N SER A 127 13.41 24.92 21.10
CA SER A 127 12.92 25.49 22.37
C SER A 127 11.58 24.87 22.78
N GLU A 128 11.15 25.07 24.02
CA GLU A 128 9.90 24.49 24.55
C GLU A 128 8.67 24.94 23.74
N ALA A 129 8.56 26.24 23.42
CA ALA A 129 7.49 26.77 22.59
C ALA A 129 7.49 26.20 21.15
N GLU A 130 8.68 25.97 20.57
CA GLU A 130 8.80 25.35 19.24
C GLU A 130 8.46 23.86 19.27
N ARG A 131 8.80 23.13 20.34
CA ARG A 131 8.44 21.72 20.51
C ARG A 131 6.92 21.51 20.51
N ASP A 132 6.16 22.39 21.15
CA ASP A 132 4.69 22.30 21.16
C ASP A 132 4.07 22.50 19.76
N VAL A 133 4.68 23.35 18.93
CA VAL A 133 4.28 23.52 17.52
C VAL A 133 4.62 22.27 16.72
N LEU A 134 5.85 21.76 16.84
CA LEU A 134 6.30 20.56 16.14
C LEU A 134 5.48 19.33 16.50
N GLN A 135 5.16 19.14 17.78
CA GLN A 135 4.34 18.02 18.25
C GLN A 135 2.93 18.06 17.65
N ARG A 136 2.29 19.24 17.58
CA ARG A 136 0.97 19.39 16.94
C ARG A 136 1.00 19.05 15.45
N ASP A 137 2.04 19.46 14.74
CA ASP A 137 2.18 19.15 13.31
C ASP A 137 2.49 17.68 13.05
N ILE A 138 3.29 17.03 13.92
CA ILE A 138 3.52 15.59 13.89
C ILE A 138 2.19 14.84 14.09
N GLU A 139 1.38 15.24 15.07
CA GLU A 139 0.11 14.56 15.36
C GLU A 139 -0.90 14.68 14.21
N ARG A 140 -1.00 15.86 13.59
CA ARG A 140 -1.81 16.04 12.36
C ARG A 140 -1.36 15.10 11.25
N CYS A 141 -0.05 14.94 11.06
CA CYS A 141 0.49 14.03 10.06
C CYS A 141 0.21 12.56 10.42
N ARG A 142 0.30 12.19 11.70
CA ARG A 142 -0.02 10.84 12.20
C ARG A 142 -1.48 10.49 11.98
N GLN A 143 -2.40 11.41 12.30
CA GLN A 143 -3.83 11.20 12.06
C GLN A 143 -4.13 10.95 10.58
N ARG A 144 -3.55 11.77 9.69
CA ARG A 144 -3.66 11.59 8.23
C ARG A 144 -3.09 10.25 7.77
N ALA A 145 -1.91 9.88 8.26
CA ALA A 145 -1.28 8.60 7.94
C ALA A 145 -2.12 7.40 8.42
N ARG A 146 -2.74 7.50 9.60
CA ARG A 146 -3.62 6.46 10.15
C ARG A 146 -4.85 6.26 9.29
N ILE A 147 -5.57 7.33 8.96
CA ILE A 147 -6.75 7.28 8.07
C ILE A 147 -6.35 6.71 6.70
N GLY A 148 -5.28 7.22 6.11
CA GLY A 148 -4.78 6.74 4.82
C GLY A 148 -4.41 5.26 4.85
N SER A 149 -3.78 4.79 5.91
CA SER A 149 -3.40 3.37 6.06
C SER A 149 -4.61 2.46 6.26
N THR A 150 -5.61 2.88 7.04
CA THR A 150 -6.87 2.12 7.19
C THR A 150 -7.59 1.98 5.86
N LEU A 151 -7.77 3.09 5.13
CA LEU A 151 -8.42 3.07 3.81
C LEU A 151 -7.65 2.21 2.81
N ASN A 152 -6.32 2.30 2.82
CA ASN A 152 -5.45 1.49 1.98
C ASN A 152 -5.66 -0.02 2.25
N ILE A 153 -5.66 -0.46 3.51
CA ILE A 153 -5.89 -1.87 3.86
C ILE A 153 -7.29 -2.34 3.45
N VAL A 154 -8.33 -1.53 3.70
CA VAL A 154 -9.71 -1.88 3.29
C VAL A 154 -9.79 -2.09 1.77
N LEU A 155 -9.19 -1.18 0.99
CA LEU A 155 -9.16 -1.28 -0.46
C LEU A 155 -8.35 -2.47 -0.96
N LEU A 156 -7.16 -2.73 -0.39
CA LEU A 156 -6.34 -3.87 -0.79
C LEU A 156 -6.98 -5.20 -0.44
N MET A 157 -7.59 -5.32 0.75
CA MET A 157 -8.32 -6.52 1.13
C MET A 157 -9.54 -6.74 0.23
N GLY A 158 -10.35 -5.69 0.02
CA GLY A 158 -11.50 -5.76 -0.89
C GLY A 158 -11.10 -6.14 -2.31
N SER A 159 -9.99 -5.57 -2.81
CA SER A 159 -9.40 -5.95 -4.09
C SER A 159 -9.03 -7.43 -4.13
N ALA A 160 -8.25 -7.92 -3.16
CA ALA A 160 -7.83 -9.32 -3.12
C ALA A 160 -9.01 -10.29 -3.02
N MET A 161 -10.02 -9.97 -2.21
CA MET A 161 -11.26 -10.75 -2.10
C MET A 161 -12.01 -10.79 -3.43
N GLY A 162 -12.19 -9.64 -4.08
CA GLY A 162 -12.83 -9.54 -5.39
C GLY A 162 -12.08 -10.35 -6.45
N MET A 163 -10.76 -10.24 -6.52
CA MET A 163 -9.92 -11.03 -7.43
C MET A 163 -10.04 -12.54 -7.18
N ALA A 164 -10.19 -12.97 -5.92
CA ALA A 164 -10.31 -14.37 -5.55
C ALA A 164 -11.65 -14.98 -6.00
N VAL A 165 -12.74 -14.19 -5.99
CA VAL A 165 -14.08 -14.68 -6.32
C VAL A 165 -14.50 -14.42 -7.75
N ALA A 166 -13.91 -13.42 -8.44
CA ALA A 166 -14.35 -12.95 -9.75
C ALA A 166 -14.50 -14.07 -10.79
N ARG A 167 -13.65 -15.10 -10.74
CA ARG A 167 -13.67 -16.22 -11.69
C ARG A 167 -14.89 -17.14 -11.57
N TYR A 168 -15.66 -17.03 -10.49
CA TYR A 168 -16.84 -17.86 -10.22
C TYR A 168 -18.16 -17.11 -10.47
N LEU A 169 -18.09 -15.89 -11.00
CA LEU A 169 -19.22 -15.01 -11.25
C LEU A 169 -19.55 -14.91 -12.74
#